data_AF-A0A0S8HBJ9-F1
#
_entry.id   AF-A0A0S8HBJ9-F1
#
_cell.length_a   1.000
_cell.length_b   1.000
_cell.length_c   1.000
_cell.angle_alpha   90.00
_cell.angle_beta   90.00
_cell.angle_gamma   90.00
#
_symmetry.space_group_name_H-M   'P 1'
#
loop_
_entity.id
_entity.type
_entity.pdbx_description
1 polymer ?
#
loop_
_entity_poly.entity_id
_entity_poly.type
_entity_poly.pdbx_seq_one_letter_code
_entity_poly.pdbx_strand_id
1 'polypeptide(L)' 'MSKRLSLGNTLDRLEQIVQSLEREELELEEALRLFDEGMELIRAAERQISESEGRLKQVLVDRRGRQRHVDVEPPEQ' A
#
# COMPACT_ATOMS: atom_id res chain seq x y z
N MET A 1 -2.85 22.36 6.81
CA MET A 1 -3.68 21.18 6.46
C MET A 1 -2.79 19.96 6.51
N SER A 2 -2.85 19.15 7.57
CA SER A 2 -2.06 17.91 7.66
C SER A 2 -2.49 16.98 6.54
N LYS A 3 -1.63 16.78 5.54
CA LYS A 3 -1.87 15.83 4.44
C LYS A 3 -1.91 14.44 5.09
N ARG A 4 -3.12 13.96 5.42
CA ARG A 4 -3.31 12.55 5.71
C ARG A 4 -2.84 11.78 4.48
N LEU A 5 -2.00 10.77 4.71
CA LEU A 5 -1.65 9.77 3.71
C LEU A 5 -2.97 9.16 3.20
N SER A 6 -3.38 9.57 2.00
CA SER A 6 -4.49 8.98 1.27
C SER A 6 -3.89 8.18 0.11
N LEU A 7 -4.57 7.11 -0.30
CA LEU A 7 -4.10 6.31 -1.43
C LEU A 7 -3.88 7.17 -2.68
N GLY A 8 -4.77 8.13 -2.95
CA GLY A 8 -4.60 9.09 -4.06
C GLY A 8 -3.31 9.90 -3.95
N ASN A 9 -3.03 10.50 -2.79
CA ASN A 9 -1.79 11.24 -2.59
C ASN A 9 -0.53 10.35 -2.73
N THR A 10 -0.61 9.08 -2.34
CA THR A 10 0.49 8.12 -2.50
C THR A 10 0.74 7.81 -3.98
N LEU A 11 -0.34 7.60 -4.76
CA LEU A 11 -0.25 7.37 -6.20
C LEU A 11 0.30 8.60 -6.93
N ASP A 12 -0.18 9.80 -6.61
CA ASP A 12 0.34 11.05 -7.18
C ASP A 12 1.85 11.21 -6.92
N ARG A 13 2.31 10.83 -5.73
CA ARG A 13 3.73 10.89 -5.39
C ARG A 13 4.56 9.86 -6.15
N LEU A 14 4.05 8.64 -6.30
CA LEU A 14 4.71 7.59 -7.09
C LEU A 14 4.85 8.02 -8.55
N GLU A 15 3.83 8.66 -9.13
CA GLU A 15 3.90 9.18 -10.50
C GLU A 15 4.99 10.26 -10.63
N GLN A 16 5.09 11.18 -9.67
CA GLN A 16 6.16 12.18 -9.65
C GLN A 16 7.57 11.55 -9.55
N ILE A 17 7.70 10.47 -8.76
CA ILE A 17 8.96 9.73 -8.64
C ILE A 17 9.32 9.10 -9.99
N VAL A 18 8.37 8.44 -10.66
CA VAL A 18 8.60 7.85 -12.00
C VAL A 18 9.04 8.92 -13.00
N GLN A 19 8.31 10.04 -13.08
CA GLN A 19 8.68 11.17 -13.95
C GLN A 19 10.08 11.71 -13.64
N SER A 20 10.50 11.67 -12.36
CA SER A 20 11.83 12.12 -11.95
C SER A 20 12.92 11.12 -12.33
N LEU A 21 12.63 9.82 -12.25
CA LEU A 21 13.54 8.73 -12.63
C LEU A 21 13.77 8.65 -14.15
N GLU A 22 12.86 9.17 -14.97
CA GLU A 22 12.96 9.19 -16.43
C GLU A 22 13.82 10.34 -16.98
N ARG A 23 14.34 11.23 -16.13
CA ARG A 23 15.16 12.38 -16.55
C ARG A 23 16.54 11.91 -17.01
N GLU A 24 17.00 12.41 -18.15
CA GLU A 24 18.29 12.02 -18.76
C GLU A 24 19.51 12.36 -17.90
N GLU A 25 19.44 13.42 -17.08
CA GLU A 25 20.53 13.91 -16.22
C GLU A 25 20.26 13.64 -14.73
N LEU A 26 19.78 12.44 -14.39
CA LEU A 26 19.57 12.06 -13.00
C LEU A 26 20.86 11.48 -12.37
N GLU A 27 21.33 12.12 -11.31
CA GLU A 27 22.44 11.62 -10.52
C GLU A 27 22.09 10.29 -9.82
N LEU A 28 23.03 9.35 -9.81
CA LEU A 28 22.82 8.00 -9.26
C LEU A 28 22.32 8.02 -7.80
N GLU A 29 22.88 8.91 -6.98
CA GLU A 29 22.49 9.01 -5.58
C GLU A 29 21.05 9.51 -5.42
N GLU A 30 20.60 10.39 -6.31
CA GLU A 30 19.22 10.86 -6.34
C GLU A 30 18.27 9.77 -6.83
N ALA A 31 18.66 9.00 -7.86
CA ALA A 31 17.91 7.84 -8.33
C ALA A 31 17.70 6.80 -7.21
N LEU A 32 18.73 6.52 -6.41
CA LEU A 32 18.64 5.59 -5.28
C LEU A 32 17.68 6.10 -4.21
N ARG A 33 17.73 7.39 -3.86
CA ARG A 33 16.80 7.99 -2.88
C ARG A 33 15.36 7.94 -3.37
N LEU A 34 15.12 8.27 -4.64
CA LEU A 34 13.79 8.23 -5.26
C LEU A 34 13.23 6.80 -5.30
N PHE A 35 14.09 5.82 -5.59
CA PHE A 35 13.72 4.41 -5.58
C PHE A 35 13.30 3.95 -4.17
N ASP A 36 14.11 4.26 -3.15
CA ASP A 36 13.81 3.90 -1.76
C ASP A 36 12.50 4.55 -1.29
N GLU A 37 12.28 5.83 -1.62
CA GLU A 37 11.02 6.51 -1.34
C GLU A 37 9.83 5.80 -2.01
N GLY A 38 9.96 5.45 -3.29
CA GLY A 38 8.92 4.73 -4.04
C GLY A 38 8.59 3.38 -3.40
N MET A 39 9.60 2.63 -2.96
CA MET A 39 9.43 1.34 -2.30
C MET A 39 8.70 1.46 -0.95
N GLU A 40 8.99 2.49 -0.15
CA GLU A 40 8.25 2.75 1.09
C GLU A 40 6.79 3.13 0.84
N LEU A 41 6.54 3.95 -0.18
CA LEU A 41 5.18 4.36 -0.57
C LEU A 41 4.34 3.16 -1.04
N ILE A 42 4.91 2.25 -1.83
CA ILE A 42 4.24 1.02 -2.25
C ILE A 42 3.88 0.16 -1.04
N ARG A 43 4.84 -0.09 -0.14
CA ARG A 43 4.58 -0.86 1.09
C ARG A 43 3.49 -0.23 1.95
N ALA A 44 3.45 1.10 2.04
CA ALA A 44 2.43 1.81 2.79
C ALA A 44 1.04 1.68 2.13
N ALA A 45 0.97 1.80 0.80
CA ALA A 45 -0.28 1.63 0.05
C ALA A 45 -0.85 0.22 0.20
N GLU A 46 -0.01 -0.82 0.08
CA GLU A 46 -0.41 -2.22 0.25
C GLU A 46 -1.01 -2.47 1.63
N ARG A 47 -0.38 -1.95 2.70
CA ARG A 47 -0.92 -2.04 4.06
C ARG A 47 -2.29 -1.35 4.16
N GLN A 48 -2.41 -0.13 3.64
CA GLN A 48 -3.66 0.63 3.69
C GLN A 48 -4.81 -0.08 2.96
N ILE A 49 -4.51 -0.70 1.81
CA ILE A 49 -5.48 -1.48 1.04
C ILE A 49 -5.88 -2.73 1.83
N SER A 50 -4.90 -3.51 2.31
CA SER A 50 -5.15 -4.75 3.07
C SER A 50 -6.00 -4.51 4.31
N GLU A 51 -5.71 -3.46 5.09
CA GLU A 51 -6.53 -3.08 6.25
C GLU A 51 -7.97 -2.75 5.86
N SER A 52 -8.15 -2.07 4.72
CA SER A 52 -9.46 -1.66 4.25
C SER A 52 -10.27 -2.85 3.76
N GLU A 53 -9.64 -3.81 3.08
CA GLU A 53 -10.24 -5.09 2.72
C GLU A 53 -10.63 -5.93 3.95
N GLY A 54 -9.76 -5.97 4.97
CA GLY A 54 -10.06 -6.63 6.24
C GLY A 54 -11.30 -6.05 6.92
N ARG A 55 -11.39 -4.72 6.99
CA ARG A 55 -12.59 -4.02 7.49
C ARG A 55 -13.84 -4.35 6.68
N LEU A 56 -13.76 -4.40 5.35
CA LEU A 56 -14.89 -4.77 4.49
C LEU A 56 -15.34 -6.21 4.72
N LYS A 57 -14.40 -7.16 4.85
CA LYS A 57 -14.70 -8.57 5.16
C LYS A 57 -15.44 -8.69 6.49
N GLN A 58 -15.01 -7.98 7.53
CA GLN A 58 -15.67 -7.97 8.83
C GLN A 58 -17.12 -7.45 8.74
N VAL A 59 -17.34 -6.31 8.08
CA VAL A 59 -18.69 -5.74 7.90
C VAL A 59 -19.63 -6.66 7.10
N LEU A 60 -19.11 -7.38 6.10
CA LEU A 60 -19.89 -8.34 5.31
C LEU A 60 -20.24 -9.60 6.10
N VAL A 61 -19.35 -10.06 6.99
CA VAL A 61 -19.63 -11.17 7.92
C VAL A 61 -20.72 -10.78 8.91
N ASP A 62 -20.63 -9.58 9.48
CA ASP A 62 -21.60 -9.07 10.47
C ASP A 62 -23.01 -8.92 9.86
N ARG A 63 -23.12 -8.41 8.63
CA ARG A 63 -24.42 -8.25 7.94
C ARG A 63 -25.07 -9.56 7.49
N ARG A 64 -24.32 -10.66 7.36
CA ARG A 64 -24.86 -11.98 6.98
C ARG A 64 -25.10 -12.91 8.18
N GLY A 65 -24.88 -12.44 9.41
CA GLY A 65 -25.27 -13.13 10.64
C GLY A 65 -24.63 -14.52 10.84
N ARG A 66 -23.50 -14.82 10.19
CA ARG A 66 -22.76 -16.08 10.40
C ARG A 66 -21.26 -15.82 10.34
N GLN A 67 -20.63 -15.78 11.51
CA GLN A 67 -19.19 -16.02 11.63
C GLN A 67 -18.92 -17.42 11.10
N ARG A 68 -18.22 -17.52 9.97
CA ARG A 68 -17.46 -18.73 9.68
C ARG A 68 -16.07 -18.46 10.23
N HIS A 69 -15.78 -19.09 11.37
CA HIS A 69 -14.41 -19.50 11.66
C HIS A 69 -13.92 -20.23 10.41
N VAL A 70 -13.00 -19.61 9.68
CA VAL A 70 -12.16 -20.38 8.78
C VAL A 70 -11.06 -20.85 9.71
N ASP A 71 -11.13 -22.09 10.12
CA ASP A 71 -10.01 -22.74 10.79
C ASP A 71 -8.85 -22.70 9.78
N VAL A 72 -7.94 -21.76 9.98
CA VAL A 72 -6.66 -21.77 9.29
C VAL A 72 -5.88 -22.88 9.97
N GLU A 73 -5.96 -24.07 9.41
CA GLU A 73 -5.15 -25.19 9.83
C GLU A 73 -3.67 -24.77 9.70
N PRO A 74 -2.84 -24.91 10.77
CA PRO A 74 -1.43 -24.59 10.68
C PRO A 74 -0.80 -25.47 9.58
N PRO A 75 0.20 -24.97 8.83
CA PRO A 75 0.92 -25.83 7.91
C PRO A 75 1.54 -26.97 8.71
N GLU A 76 1.15 -28.20 8.38
CA GLU A 76 1.81 -29.39 8.90
C GLU A 76 3.29 -29.35 8.52
N GLN A 77 4.13 -29.71 9.50
CA GLN A 77 5.59 -29.59 9.49
C GLN A 77 6.27 -30.28 8.30
#